data_AF-A0A1C5VXB6-F1
#
_entry.id   AF-A0A1C5VXB6-F1
#
_cell.length_a   1.000
_cell.length_b   1.000
_cell.length_c   1.000
_cell.angle_alpha   90.00
_cell.angle_beta   90.00
_cell.angle_gamma   90.00
#
_symmetry.space_group_name_H-M   'P 1'
#
loop_
_entity.id
_entity.type
_entity.pdbx_description
1 polymer ?
#
loop_
_entity_poly.entity_id
_entity_poly.type
_entity_poly.pdbx_seq_one_letter_code
_entity_poly.pdbx_strand_id
1 'polypeptide(L)'
;MNNQKEDIKRAAEVAQFRFGVIAPVVQDLYPDPSRTAYYKRVASSPFTLPDGSVVEYNYKTIEKWVSMYQRGGLEALMPHMYSVFKA
;
A
#
# COMPACT_ATOMS: atom_id res chain seq x y z
N MET A 1 -3.14 -5.24 -27.20
CA MET A 1 -2.63 -3.95 -26.68
C MET A 1 -3.50 -3.32 -25.58
N ASN A 2 -4.69 -3.85 -25.23
CA ASN A 2 -5.55 -3.25 -24.19
C ASN A 2 -5.23 -3.71 -22.76
N ASN A 3 -4.68 -4.91 -22.55
CA ASN A 3 -4.52 -5.46 -21.20
C ASN A 3 -3.44 -4.74 -20.36
N GLN A 4 -2.31 -4.37 -20.96
CA GLN A 4 -1.20 -3.73 -20.24
C GLN A 4 -1.56 -2.36 -19.65
N LYS A 5 -2.39 -1.56 -20.33
CA LYS A 5 -2.83 -0.26 -19.81
C LYS A 5 -3.76 -0.42 -18.61
N GLU A 6 -4.68 -1.38 -18.67
CA GLU A 6 -5.57 -1.72 -17.56
C GLU A 6 -4.80 -2.27 -16.36
N ASP A 7 -3.78 -3.11 -16.60
CA ASP A 7 -2.92 -3.66 -15.54
C ASP A 7 -2.11 -2.56 -14.84
N ILE A 8 -1.56 -1.60 -15.60
CA ILE A 8 -0.88 -0.41 -15.04
C ILE A 8 -1.85 0.46 -14.24
N LYS A 9 -3.06 0.67 -14.75
CA LYS A 9 -4.09 1.46 -14.06
C LYS A 9 -4.46 0.83 -12.71
N ARG A 10 -4.70 -0.48 -12.68
CA ARG A 10 -4.97 -1.23 -11.44
C ARG A 10 -3.78 -1.14 -10.48
N ALA A 11 -2.55 -1.26 -10.99
CA ALA A 11 -1.34 -1.13 -10.16
C ALA A 11 -1.22 0.27 -9.55
N ALA A 12 -1.56 1.32 -10.30
CA ALA A 12 -1.58 2.70 -9.83
C ALA A 12 -2.66 2.93 -8.77
N GLU A 13 -3.87 2.38 -8.96
CA GLU A 13 -4.96 2.45 -7.97
C GLU A 13 -4.56 1.79 -6.65
N VAL A 14 -3.91 0.62 -6.69
CA VAL A 14 -3.36 -0.04 -5.50
C VAL A 14 -2.25 0.79 -4.84
N ALA A 15 -1.36 1.39 -5.63
CA ALA A 15 -0.31 2.27 -5.09
C ALA A 15 -0.89 3.51 -4.40
N GLN A 16 -1.91 4.13 -5.00
CA GLN A 16 -2.61 5.28 -4.42
C GLN A 16 -3.32 4.90 -3.11
N PHE A 17 -4.00 3.75 -3.09
CA PHE A 17 -4.60 3.21 -1.87
C PHE A 17 -3.55 3.03 -0.76
N ARG A 18 -2.44 2.33 -1.05
CA ARG A 18 -1.35 2.11 -0.09
C ARG A 18 -0.75 3.43 0.38
N PHE A 19 -0.58 4.39 -0.52
CA PHE A 19 -0.08 5.71 -0.19
C PHE A 19 -1.01 6.44 0.78
N GLY A 20 -2.33 6.41 0.54
CA GLY A 20 -3.31 7.00 1.45
C GLY A 20 -3.23 6.42 2.87
N VAL A 21 -2.95 5.11 2.98
CA VAL A 21 -2.74 4.43 4.27
C VAL A 21 -1.45 4.86 4.96
N ILE A 22 -0.36 5.16 4.22
CA ILE A 22 0.93 5.49 4.84
C ILE A 22 1.23 7.00 4.90
N ALA A 23 0.47 7.84 4.19
CA ALA A 23 0.72 9.26 4.08
C ALA A 23 0.83 9.97 5.44
N PRO A 24 -0.04 9.67 6.45
CA PRO A 24 0.12 10.25 7.78
C PRO A 24 1.45 9.89 8.45
N VAL A 25 2.01 8.71 8.17
CA VAL A 25 3.30 8.29 8.73
C VAL A 25 4.48 8.90 7.99
N VAL A 26 4.37 9.03 6.67
CA VAL A 26 5.37 9.71 5.83
C VAL A 26 5.47 11.19 6.18
N GLN A 27 4.35 11.83 6.49
CA GLN A 27 4.26 13.24 6.85
C GLN A 27 4.44 13.51 8.35
N ASP A 28 4.58 12.46 9.16
CA ASP A 28 4.63 12.53 10.63
C ASP A 28 3.39 13.22 11.26
N LEU A 29 2.23 13.05 10.61
CA LEU A 29 0.92 13.61 10.96
C LEU A 29 -0.05 12.56 11.54
N TYR A 30 0.46 11.56 12.26
CA TYR A 30 -0.37 10.58 12.94
C TYR A 30 -0.61 10.99 14.40
N PRO A 31 -1.83 10.82 14.94
CA PRO A 31 -2.17 11.21 16.32
C PRO A 31 -1.67 10.20 17.37
N ASP A 32 -1.21 9.03 16.92
CA ASP A 32 -0.83 7.92 17.79
C ASP A 32 0.55 8.14 18.44
N PRO A 33 0.82 7.54 19.63
CA PRO A 33 2.08 7.73 20.35
C PRO A 33 3.31 7.12 19.64
N SER A 34 3.10 6.26 18.63
CA SER A 34 4.17 5.66 17.83
C SER A 34 3.63 5.21 16.47
N ARG A 35 4.52 5.06 15.49
CA ARG A 35 4.18 4.50 14.17
C ARG A 35 3.55 3.11 14.28
N THR A 36 4.04 2.27 15.20
CA THR A 36 3.49 0.93 15.43
C THR A 36 2.06 0.97 15.97
N ALA A 37 1.75 1.92 16.87
CA ALA A 37 0.40 2.13 17.37
C ALA A 37 -0.55 2.57 16.23
N TYR A 38 -0.10 3.47 15.36
CA TYR A 38 -0.81 3.83 14.14
C TYR A 38 -1.08 2.61 13.26
N TYR A 39 -0.06 1.78 12.96
CA TYR A 39 -0.24 0.59 12.12
C TYR A 39 -1.27 -0.39 12.70
N LYS A 40 -1.26 -0.59 14.03
CA LYS A 40 -2.21 -1.48 14.70
C LYS A 40 -3.64 -0.94 14.64
N ARG A 41 -3.84 0.36 14.84
CA ARG A 41 -5.15 1.02 14.75
C ARG A 41 -5.69 0.98 13.32
N VAL A 42 -4.83 1.19 12.34
CA VAL A 42 -5.25 1.17 10.93
C VAL A 42 -5.53 -0.26 10.47
N ALA A 43 -4.73 -1.24 10.93
CA ALA A 43 -4.96 -2.66 10.69
C ALA A 43 -6.12 -3.28 11.49
N SER A 44 -6.69 -2.59 12.49
CA SER A 44 -7.80 -3.14 13.27
C SER A 44 -9.13 -3.14 12.54
N SER A 45 -9.20 -2.45 11.39
CA SER A 45 -10.38 -2.43 10.53
C SER A 45 -10.04 -2.96 9.16
N PRO A 46 -10.96 -3.71 8.51
CA PRO A 46 -10.75 -4.17 7.16
C PRO A 46 -10.74 -3.00 6.18
N PHE A 47 -9.99 -3.14 5.09
CA PHE A 47 -9.90 -2.13 4.04
C PHE A 47 -10.76 -2.51 2.85
N THR A 48 -11.45 -1.51 2.30
CA THR A 48 -12.11 -1.64 1.00
C THR A 48 -11.12 -1.26 -0.08
N LEU A 49 -10.79 -2.23 -0.94
CA LEU A 49 -9.95 -2.01 -2.10
C LEU A 49 -10.75 -1.31 -3.23
N PRO A 50 -10.07 -0.68 -4.21
CA PRO A 50 -10.73 -0.01 -5.33
C PRO A 50 -11.63 -0.93 -6.19
N ASP A 51 -11.40 -2.24 -6.14
CA ASP A 51 -12.24 -3.25 -6.80
C ASP A 51 -13.51 -3.63 -6.00
N GLY A 52 -13.71 -3.02 -4.83
CA GLY A 52 -14.82 -3.29 -3.92
C GLY A 52 -14.60 -4.49 -2.99
N SER A 53 -13.48 -5.20 -3.11
CA SER A 53 -13.15 -6.28 -2.20
C SER A 53 -12.74 -5.76 -0.83
N VAL A 54 -13.01 -6.53 0.21
CA VAL A 54 -12.70 -6.20 1.59
C VAL A 54 -11.56 -7.09 2.05
N VAL A 55 -10.44 -6.48 2.45
CA VAL A 55 -9.21 -7.19 2.82
C VAL A 55 -8.73 -6.75 4.19
N GLU A 56 -8.46 -7.71 5.06
CA GLU A 56 -7.78 -7.49 6.32
C GLU A 56 -6.27 -7.59 6.12
N TYR A 57 -5.55 -6.54 6.55
CA TYR A 57 -4.09 -6.52 6.51
C TYR A 57 -3.51 -6.56 7.92
N ASN A 58 -2.44 -7.33 8.10
CA ASN A 58 -1.64 -7.26 9.32
C ASN A 58 -0.90 -5.91 9.40
N TYR A 59 -0.72 -5.37 10.61
CA TYR A 59 0.04 -4.12 10.85
C TYR A 59 1.44 -4.15 10.23
N LYS A 60 2.10 -5.33 10.16
CA LYS A 60 3.41 -5.51 9.51
C LYS A 60 3.37 -5.25 8.01
N THR A 61 2.23 -5.44 7.36
CA THR A 61 2.04 -5.12 5.94
C THR A 61 2.09 -3.61 5.71
N ILE A 62 1.45 -2.84 6.59
CA ILE A 62 1.47 -1.38 6.54
C ILE A 62 2.90 -0.86 6.80
N GLU A 63 3.57 -1.42 7.80
CA GLU A 63 4.98 -1.11 8.09
C GLU A 63 5.87 -1.37 6.86
N LYS A 64 5.66 -2.49 6.16
CA LYS A 64 6.36 -2.81 4.92
C LYS A 64 6.10 -1.78 3.83
N TRP A 65 4.87 -1.29 3.66
CA TRP A 65 4.57 -0.24 2.68
C TRP A 65 5.29 1.06 2.99
N VAL A 66 5.37 1.47 4.27
CA VAL A 66 6.16 2.64 4.67
C VAL A 66 7.63 2.47 4.27
N SER A 67 8.21 1.29 4.57
CA SER A 67 9.60 0.99 4.20
C SER A 67 9.83 0.99 2.68
N MET A 68 8.88 0.43 1.91
CA MET A 68 8.93 0.44 0.44
C MET A 68 8.91 1.87 -0.11
N TYR A 69 7.98 2.69 0.40
CA TYR A 69 7.87 4.09 -0.03
C TYR A 69 9.13 4.90 0.29
N GLN A 70 9.70 4.73 1.48
CA GLN A 70 10.95 5.41 1.85
C GLN A 70 12.14 5.04 0.95
N ARG A 71 12.11 3.85 0.35
CA ARG A 71 13.19 3.33 -0.51
C ARG A 71 13.00 3.63 -1.99
N GLY A 72 11.76 3.72 -2.46
CA GLY A 72 11.47 3.82 -3.91
C GLY A 72 10.22 4.61 -4.27
N GLY A 73 9.71 5.45 -3.36
CA GLY A 73 8.59 6.34 -3.61
C GLY A 73 7.28 5.62 -3.95
N LEU A 74 6.44 6.27 -4.76
CA LEU A 74 5.15 5.73 -5.18
C LEU A 74 5.29 4.47 -6.05
N GLU A 75 6.35 4.36 -6.86
CA GLU A 75 6.55 3.21 -7.73
C GLU A 75 6.77 1.92 -6.92
N ALA A 76 7.48 2.01 -5.80
CA ALA A 76 7.69 0.88 -4.89
C ALA A 76 6.39 0.41 -4.19
N LEU A 77 5.33 1.22 -4.20
CA LEU A 77 4.01 0.84 -3.70
C LEU A 77 3.16 0.14 -4.75
N MET A 78 3.51 0.22 -6.03
CA MET A 78 2.80 -0.55 -7.04
C MET A 78 2.94 -2.05 -6.71
N PRO A 79 1.87 -2.84 -6.84
CA PRO A 79 2.03 -4.29 -6.78
C PRO A 79 2.98 -4.65 -7.92
N HIS A 80 4.18 -5.14 -7.57
CA HIS A 80 5.03 -5.78 -8.56
C HIS A 80 4.22 -6.96 -9.08
N MET A 81 3.62 -6.78 -10.26
CA MET A 81 3.12 -7.87 -11.07
C MET A 81 4.31 -8.81 -11.16
N TYR A 82 4.25 -9.95 -10.46
CA TYR A 82 5.36 -10.89 -10.40
C TYR A 82 5.73 -11.16 -11.85
N SER A 83 6.86 -10.61 -12.30
CA SER A 83 7.41 -10.94 -13.58
C SER A 83 7.72 -12.42 -13.46
N VAL A 84 6.94 -13.25 -14.15
CA VAL A 84 7.22 -14.68 -14.39
C VAL A 84 8.42 -14.77 -15.35
N PHE A 85 9.51 -14.10 -14.99
CA PHE A 85 10.81 -14.17 -15.61
C PHE A 85 11.82 -14.21 -14.48
N LYS A 86 11.92 -15.38 -13.86
CA LYS A 86 13.19 -15.83 -13.31
C LYS A 86 13.89 -16.58 -14.42
N ALA A 87 15.08 -16.09 -14.77
CA ALA A 87 16.05 -16.70 -15.67
C ALA A 87 16.45 -18.11 -15.21
#